data_AF-A0A1J4RLN3-F1
#
_entry.id   AF-A0A1J4RLN3-F1
#
_cell.length_a   1.000
_cell.length_b   1.000
_cell.length_c   1.000
_cell.angle_alpha   90.00
_cell.angle_beta   90.00
_cell.angle_gamma   90.00
#
_symmetry.space_group_name_H-M   'P 1'
#
loop_
_entity.id
_entity.type
_entity.pdbx_description
1 polymer ?
#
loop_
_entity_poly.entity_id
_entity_poly.type
_entity_poly.pdbx_seq_one_letter_code
_entity_poly.pdbx_strand_id
1 'polypeptide(L)'
;MEVIYQIEKSNIQKSKDMLLKDDIVGRASVLFKDGNLLGFENKYFCYISGIEEACRRSEELIKGLGKKMDEKTKEQIIKRIKDEEDQAMQGFGGIFG
;
A
#
# COMPACT_ATOMS: atom_id res chain seq x y z
N MET A 1 -0.23 -7.87 -12.87
CA MET A 1 -1.27 -6.87 -12.58
C MET A 1 -0.99 -6.25 -11.24
N GLU A 2 -1.34 -4.97 -11.07
CA GLU A 2 -0.97 -4.18 -9.90
C GLU A 2 -2.16 -3.31 -9.49
N VAL A 3 -2.52 -3.34 -8.22
CA VAL A 3 -3.65 -2.57 -7.68
C VAL A 3 -3.26 -1.92 -6.37
N ILE A 4 -3.83 -0.74 -6.12
CA ILE A 4 -3.73 -0.06 -4.82
C ILE A 4 -5.10 0.06 -4.20
N TYR A 5 -5.17 -0.22 -2.91
CA TYR A 5 -6.34 0.00 -2.09
C TYR A 5 -6.00 0.99 -0.98
N GLN A 6 -6.86 1.99 -0.82
CA GLN A 6 -6.83 2.88 0.32
C GLN A 6 -7.71 2.29 1.43
N ILE A 7 -7.12 2.05 2.60
CA ILE A 7 -7.76 1.44 3.76
C ILE A 7 -7.63 2.43 4.92
N GLU A 8 -8.64 2.52 5.78
CA GLU A 8 -8.53 3.32 7.00
C GLU A 8 -7.64 2.63 8.03
N LYS A 9 -6.95 3.42 8.88
CA LYS A 9 -6.11 2.91 9.96
C LYS A 9 -6.85 1.96 10.91
N SER A 10 -8.15 2.15 11.12
CA SER A 10 -8.96 1.23 11.93
C SER A 10 -9.14 -0.15 11.29
N ASN A 11 -9.16 -0.21 9.95
CA ASN A 11 -9.39 -1.44 9.18
C ASN A 11 -8.08 -2.10 8.72
N ILE A 12 -6.94 -1.40 8.80
CA ILE A 12 -5.66 -1.89 8.26
C ILE A 12 -5.26 -3.25 8.82
N GLN A 13 -5.43 -3.46 10.13
CA GLN A 13 -5.00 -4.68 10.78
C GLN A 13 -5.85 -5.87 10.33
N LYS A 14 -7.17 -5.65 10.19
CA LYS A 14 -8.10 -6.64 9.67
C LYS A 14 -7.85 -6.94 8.20
N SER A 15 -7.65 -5.91 7.38
CA SER A 15 -7.33 -6.07 5.96
C SER A 15 -6.00 -6.80 5.76
N LYS A 16 -4.97 -6.45 6.53
CA LYS A 16 -3.66 -7.12 6.47
C LYS A 16 -3.78 -8.60 6.84
N ASP A 17 -4.50 -8.91 7.90
CA ASP A 17 -4.73 -10.30 8.32
C ASP A 17 -5.51 -11.09 7.25
N MET A 18 -6.58 -10.52 6.67
CA MET A 18 -7.35 -11.18 5.60
C MET A 18 -6.55 -11.38 4.32
N LEU A 19 -5.78 -10.39 3.89
CA LEU A 19 -4.96 -10.47 2.67
C LEU A 19 -3.78 -11.43 2.81
N LEU A 20 -3.11 -11.44 3.97
CA LEU A 20 -1.95 -12.30 4.21
C LEU A 20 -2.34 -13.75 4.54
N LYS A 21 -3.51 -13.97 5.15
CA LYS A 21 -4.03 -15.32 5.41
C LYS A 21 -4.59 -16.02 4.16
N ASP A 22 -4.94 -15.26 3.12
CA ASP A 22 -5.42 -15.85 1.88
C ASP A 22 -4.26 -16.49 1.11
N ASP A 23 -4.45 -17.73 0.68
CA ASP A 23 -3.42 -18.54 0.00
C ASP A 23 -2.99 -17.95 -1.35
N ILE A 24 -3.87 -17.21 -2.03
CA ILE A 24 -3.61 -16.65 -3.36
C ILE A 24 -2.97 -15.27 -3.20
N VAL A 25 -3.60 -14.40 -2.40
CA VAL A 25 -3.12 -13.03 -2.19
C VAL A 25 -1.83 -13.02 -1.35
N GLY A 26 -1.70 -13.88 -0.36
CA GLY A 26 -0.49 -14.01 0.46
C GLY A 26 0.73 -14.51 -0.32
N ARG A 27 0.52 -15.20 -1.45
CA ARG A 27 1.60 -15.55 -2.40
C ARG A 27 1.97 -14.40 -3.35
N ALA A 28 1.12 -13.39 -3.47
CA ALA A 28 1.40 -12.19 -4.25
C ALA A 28 2.23 -11.18 -3.43
N SER A 29 2.75 -10.17 -4.10
CA SER A 29 3.51 -9.09 -3.44
C SER A 29 2.53 -8.09 -2.82
N VAL A 30 2.38 -8.13 -1.50
CA VAL A 30 1.51 -7.22 -0.73
C VAL A 30 2.36 -6.24 0.06
N LEU A 31 2.27 -4.95 -0.28
CA LEU A 31 3.00 -3.87 0.36
C LEU A 31 2.02 -2.90 1.03
N PHE A 32 2.20 -2.67 2.31
CA PHE A 32 1.41 -1.69 3.07
C PHE A 32 2.26 -0.45 3.32
N LYS A 33 1.79 0.71 2.86
CA LYS A 33 2.42 2.01 3.12
C LYS A 33 1.49 2.88 3.95
N ASP A 34 2.07 3.57 4.92
CA ASP A 34 1.34 4.51 5.76
C ASP A 34 0.99 5.76 4.94
N GLY A 35 -0.29 6.13 4.94
CA GLY A 35 -0.77 7.30 4.22
C GLY A 35 -0.32 8.61 4.84
N ASN A 36 0.13 8.61 6.10
CA ASN A 36 0.70 9.79 6.76
C ASN A 36 1.87 10.38 5.94
N LEU A 37 2.69 9.52 5.31
CA LEU A 37 3.81 9.89 4.43
C LEU A 37 3.37 10.66 3.17
N LEU A 38 2.11 10.48 2.78
CA LEU A 38 1.50 11.10 1.62
C LEU A 38 0.62 12.30 1.98
N GLY A 39 0.57 12.68 3.27
CA GLY A 39 -0.36 13.70 3.77
C GLY A 39 -1.79 13.20 3.95
N PHE A 40 -2.02 11.89 3.92
CA PHE A 40 -3.31 11.26 4.20
C PHE A 40 -3.33 10.72 5.62
N GLU A 41 -3.78 11.55 6.56
CA GLU A 41 -3.87 11.16 7.97
C GLU A 41 -4.83 9.98 8.18
N ASN A 42 -4.44 9.05 9.06
CA ASN A 42 -5.21 7.85 9.44
C ASN A 42 -5.63 6.96 8.26
N LYS A 43 -4.90 7.03 7.14
CA LYS A 43 -5.12 6.16 5.97
C LYS A 43 -3.88 5.33 5.73
N TYR A 44 -4.09 4.17 5.14
CA TYR A 44 -3.04 3.25 4.68
C TYR A 44 -3.30 2.90 3.23
N PHE A 45 -2.22 2.69 2.50
CA PHE A 45 -2.25 2.25 1.12
C PHE A 45 -1.70 0.84 1.03
N CYS A 46 -2.53 -0.08 0.54
CA CYS A 46 -2.16 -1.45 0.29
C CYS A 46 -1.93 -1.62 -1.22
N TYR A 47 -0.68 -1.79 -1.59
CA TYR A 47 -0.25 -2.12 -2.94
C TYR A 47 -0.15 -3.64 -3.09
N ILE A 48 -0.81 -4.19 -4.10
CA ILE A 48 -0.80 -5.63 -4.39
C ILE A 48 -0.33 -5.80 -5.83
N SER A 49 0.76 -6.53 -6.02
CA SER A 49 1.31 -6.88 -7.32
C SER A 49 1.41 -8.40 -7.47
N GLY A 50 0.80 -8.92 -8.52
CA GLY A 50 0.77 -10.35 -8.78
C GLY A 50 0.01 -10.71 -10.05
N ILE A 51 -0.41 -11.97 -10.11
CA ILE A 51 -1.27 -12.48 -11.18
C ILE A 51 -2.69 -11.91 -11.07
N GLU A 52 -3.44 -11.96 -12.17
CA GLU A 52 -4.82 -11.45 -12.23
C GLU A 52 -5.73 -12.07 -11.15
N GLU A 53 -5.53 -13.34 -10.83
CA GLU A 53 -6.31 -14.05 -9.82
C GLU A 53 -6.16 -13.46 -8.41
N ALA A 54 -4.92 -13.15 -8.00
CA ALA A 54 -4.65 -12.47 -6.73
C ALA A 54 -5.24 -11.06 -6.70
N CYS A 55 -5.21 -10.37 -7.84
CA CYS A 55 -5.79 -9.04 -7.99
C CYS A 55 -7.32 -9.07 -7.81
N ARG A 56 -8.01 -10.03 -8.44
CA ARG A 56 -9.46 -10.23 -8.26
C ARG A 56 -9.79 -10.64 -6.83
N ARG A 57 -9.05 -11.58 -6.26
CA ARG A 57 -9.29 -12.08 -4.90
C ARG A 57 -9.12 -11.00 -3.84
N SER A 58 -8.07 -10.20 -3.95
CA SER A 58 -7.85 -9.06 -3.06
C SER A 58 -8.94 -8.00 -3.18
N GLU A 59 -9.46 -7.75 -4.39
CA GLU A 59 -10.59 -6.85 -4.57
C GLU A 59 -11.83 -7.32 -3.80
N GLU A 60 -12.14 -8.62 -3.82
CA GLU A 60 -13.26 -9.17 -3.05
C GLU A 60 -13.03 -9.08 -1.54
N LEU A 61 -11.82 -9.39 -1.07
CA LEU A 61 -11.48 -9.35 0.36
C LEU A 61 -11.50 -7.93 0.93
N ILE A 62 -11.06 -6.96 0.14
CA ILE A 62 -11.00 -5.56 0.54
C ILE A 62 -12.34 -4.84 0.35
N LYS A 63 -13.28 -5.45 -0.38
CA LYS A 63 -14.59 -4.88 -0.70
C LYS A 63 -15.35 -4.58 0.60
N GLY A 64 -15.46 -3.29 0.93
CA GLY A 64 -16.10 -2.81 2.16
C GLY A 64 -15.15 -2.54 3.33
N LEU A 65 -13.86 -2.90 3.23
CA LEU A 65 -12.81 -2.51 4.17
C LEU A 65 -11.96 -1.34 3.65
N GLY A 66 -11.80 -1.27 2.33
CA GLY A 66 -11.03 -0.24 1.64
C GLY A 66 -11.60 0.11 0.27
N LYS A 67 -11.02 1.13 -0.35
CA LYS A 67 -11.43 1.67 -1.64
C LYS A 67 -10.30 1.48 -2.65
N LYS A 68 -10.59 0.90 -3.81
CA LYS A 68 -9.63 0.79 -4.91
C LYS A 68 -9.25 2.19 -5.41
N MET A 69 -7.96 2.42 -5.56
CA MET A 69 -7.40 3.65 -6.08
C MET A 69 -7.08 3.50 -7.57
N ASP A 70 -7.25 4.58 -8.30
CA ASP A 70 -6.92 4.67 -9.72
C ASP A 70 -5.40 4.68 -9.95
N GLU A 71 -4.98 4.34 -11.18
CA GLU A 71 -3.56 4.33 -11.57
C GLU A 71 -2.84 5.66 -11.30
N LYS A 72 -3.53 6.78 -11.46
CA LYS A 72 -2.97 8.12 -11.15
C LYS A 72 -2.51 8.22 -9.69
N THR A 73 -3.34 7.77 -8.76
CA THR A 73 -3.00 7.79 -7.34
C THR A 73 -1.89 6.79 -7.04
N LYS A 74 -1.87 5.64 -7.71
CA LYS A 74 -0.78 4.67 -7.60
C LYS A 74 0.57 5.26 -7.97
N GLU A 75 0.68 5.92 -9.11
CA GLU A 75 1.93 6.55 -9.53
C GLU A 75 2.37 7.64 -8.55
N GLN A 76 1.44 8.46 -8.06
CA GLN A 76 1.74 9.46 -7.04
C GLN A 76 2.27 8.84 -5.76
N ILE A 77 1.68 7.73 -5.30
CA ILE A 77 2.12 7.03 -4.11
C ILE A 77 3.52 6.46 -4.29
N ILE A 78 3.77 5.74 -5.39
CA ILE A 78 5.09 5.17 -5.69
C ILE A 78 6.14 6.27 -5.80
N LYS A 79 5.80 7.38 -6.46
CA LYS A 79 6.70 8.52 -6.59
C LYS A 79 7.02 9.11 -5.22
N ARG A 80 6.02 9.30 -4.35
CA ARG A 80 6.24 9.81 -2.98
C ARG A 80 7.09 8.87 -2.15
N ILE A 81 6.87 7.56 -2.25
CA ILE A 81 7.66 6.56 -1.54
C ILE A 81 9.14 6.67 -1.93
N LYS A 82 9.42 6.77 -3.23
CA LYS A 82 10.79 6.97 -3.74
C LYS A 82 11.38 8.31 -3.29
N ASP A 83 10.57 9.37 -3.31
CA ASP A 83 10.98 10.72 -2.89
C ASP A 83 11.34 10.75 -1.39
N GLU A 84 10.57 10.09 -0.54
CA GLU A 84 10.89 9.94 0.88
C GLU A 84 12.10 9.05 1.14
N GLU A 85 12.29 7.96 0.39
CA GLU A 85 13.51 7.15 0.48
C GLU A 85 14.75 7.98 0.11
N ASP A 86 14.66 8.82 -0.91
CA ASP A 86 15.73 9.74 -1.32
C ASP A 86 15.98 10.83 -0.26
N GLN A 87 14.92 11.45 0.26
CA GLN A 87 15.02 12.45 1.34
C GLN A 87 15.58 11.87 2.64
N ALA A 88 15.21 10.63 3.00
CA ALA A 88 15.77 9.94 4.16
C ALA A 88 17.27 9.60 3.96
N MET A 89 17.66 9.21 2.74
CA MET A 89 19.08 9.01 2.39
C MET A 89 19.87 10.33 2.44
N GLN A 90 19.28 11.44 2.01
CA GLN A 90 19.93 12.76 2.07
C GLN A 90 19.94 13.37 3.48
N GLY A 91 18.92 13.12 4.30
CA GLY A 91 18.80 13.64 5.67
C GLY A 91 19.79 13.02 6.66
N PHE A 92 20.24 11.79 6.44
CA PHE A 92 21.29 11.16 7.25
C PHE A 92 22.71 11.67 6.91
N GLY A 93 22.92 12.25 5.73
CA GLY A 93 24.22 12.82 5.33
C GLY A 93 24.55 14.16 5.98
N GLY A 94 23.58 14.84 6.60
CA GLY A 94 23.75 16.18 7.18
C GLY A 94 23.86 16.24 8.72
N ILE A 95 23.66 15.13 9.43
CA ILE A 95 23.75 15.08 10.91
C ILE A 95 25.03 14.36 11.39
N PHE A 96 25.77 13.74 10.46
CA PHE A 96 27.12 13.18 10.70
C PHE A 96 28.17 13.82 9.77
N GLY A 97 28.11 15.14 9.62
CA GLY A 97 29.12 15.95 8.92
C GLY A 97 29.53 17.14 9.77
#